data_AF-A0A392NVF1-F1
#
_entry.id   AF-A0A392NVF1-F1
#
_cell.length_a   1.000
_cell.length_b   1.000
_cell.length_c   1.000
_cell.angle_alpha   90.00
_cell.angle_beta   90.00
_cell.angle_gamma   90.00
#
_symmetry.space_group_name_H-M   'P 1'
#
loop_
_entity.id
_entity.type
_entity.pdbx_description
1 polymer ?
#
loop_
_entity_poly.entity_id
_entity_poly.type
_entity_poly.pdbx_seq_one_letter_code
_entity_poly.pdbx_strand_id
1 'polypeptide(L)'
;SELLKLERDSAGAASVPASAAFPLYVARFAFSQHWRHILFVTFPRELVVFDLQYERVIFNSALPRGCGKFLDVLPDPNNEWIYCAHVDGKLSTWRRKP
;
A
#
# COMPACT_ATOMS: atom_id res chain seq x y z
N SER A 1 -21.01 5.77 6.88
CA SER A 1 -20.16 4.76 6.24
C SER A 1 -18.72 5.03 6.63
N GLU A 2 -17.93 4.01 6.95
CA GLU A 2 -16.50 4.13 7.33
C GLU A 2 -15.68 4.95 6.30
N LEU A 3 -16.15 4.96 5.04
CA LEU A 3 -15.68 5.83 3.95
C LEU A 3 -15.67 7.33 4.27
N LEU A 4 -16.64 7.85 5.05
CA LEU A 4 -16.74 9.29 5.38
C LEU A 4 -15.85 9.71 6.56
N LYS A 5 -15.55 8.77 7.47
CA LYS A 5 -14.52 9.00 8.50
C LYS A 5 -13.13 9.03 7.87
N LEU A 6 -12.97 8.32 6.76
CA LEU A 6 -11.72 8.19 6.02
C LEU A 6 -11.16 9.53 5.52
N GLU A 7 -11.99 10.49 5.16
CA GLU A 7 -11.53 11.74 4.55
C GLU A 7 -10.85 12.70 5.55
N ARG A 8 -11.14 12.53 6.86
CA ARG A 8 -10.78 13.51 7.91
C ARG A 8 -9.38 13.32 8.50
N ASP A 9 -8.81 12.11 8.49
CA ASP A 9 -7.57 11.79 9.21
C ASP A 9 -6.27 12.10 8.45
N SER A 10 -6.27 13.14 7.60
CA SER A 10 -5.18 13.39 6.65
C SER A 10 -4.05 14.28 7.19
N ALA A 11 -4.02 14.62 8.48
CA ALA A 11 -3.03 15.54 9.05
C ALA A 11 -2.47 15.04 10.39
N GLY A 12 -1.18 14.64 10.38
CA GLY A 12 -0.34 14.50 11.58
C GLY A 12 -0.15 13.06 12.06
N ALA A 13 0.94 12.40 11.63
CA ALA A 13 1.23 11.02 12.04
C ALA A 13 2.73 10.70 12.14
N ALA A 14 3.60 11.67 12.46
CA ALA A 14 5.05 11.44 12.42
C ALA A 14 5.65 10.85 13.72
N SER A 15 4.90 10.68 14.81
CA SER A 15 5.45 10.28 16.12
C SER A 15 4.70 9.18 16.88
N VAL A 16 3.67 8.58 16.30
CA VAL A 16 2.85 7.52 16.93
C VAL A 16 2.84 6.25 16.06
N PRO A 17 2.75 5.04 16.66
CA PRO A 17 2.68 3.79 15.89
C PRO A 17 1.58 3.84 14.82
N ALA A 18 1.80 3.24 13.66
CA ALA A 18 0.84 3.31 12.53
C ALA A 18 -0.58 2.84 12.91
N SER A 19 -0.69 1.83 13.79
CA SER A 19 -1.97 1.37 14.35
C SER A 19 -2.65 2.37 15.28
N ALA A 20 -1.88 3.26 15.92
CA ALA A 20 -2.39 4.34 16.75
C ALA A 20 -2.68 5.62 15.94
N ALA A 21 -1.90 5.87 14.89
CA ALA A 21 -2.10 6.99 13.97
C ALA A 21 -3.29 6.77 13.03
N PHE A 22 -3.52 5.52 12.66
CA PHE A 22 -4.54 5.10 11.71
C PHE A 22 -5.34 3.91 12.26
N PRO A 23 -6.03 4.06 13.39
CA PRO A 23 -6.70 2.95 14.08
C PRO A 23 -7.81 2.28 13.25
N LEU A 24 -8.32 2.97 12.24
CA LEU A 24 -9.32 2.46 11.30
C LEU A 24 -8.73 1.92 10.01
N TYR A 25 -7.41 2.08 9.78
CA TYR A 25 -6.78 1.67 8.53
C TYR A 25 -5.92 0.43 8.76
N VAL A 26 -6.48 -0.70 8.33
CA VAL A 26 -5.74 -1.94 8.25
C VAL A 26 -4.85 -1.86 7.01
N ALA A 27 -3.53 -2.03 7.20
CA ALA A 27 -2.62 -2.21 6.08
C ALA A 27 -3.08 -3.42 5.25
N ARG A 28 -3.14 -3.26 3.93
CA ARG A 28 -3.37 -4.40 3.03
C ARG A 28 -2.05 -4.95 2.59
N PHE A 29 -1.99 -6.25 2.38
CA PHE A 29 -0.78 -6.87 1.90
C PHE A 29 -1.06 -8.07 1.04
N ALA A 30 -0.12 -8.35 0.14
CA ALA A 30 -0.10 -9.55 -0.66
C ALA A 30 1.35 -10.04 -0.79
N PHE A 31 1.54 -11.36 -0.73
CA PHE A 31 2.85 -11.95 -1.00
C PHE A 31 3.15 -11.93 -2.50
N SER A 32 4.42 -11.77 -2.85
CA SER A 32 4.87 -12.12 -4.20
C SER A 32 4.59 -13.59 -4.47
N GLN A 33 4.02 -13.87 -5.63
CA GLN A 33 3.75 -15.22 -6.12
C GLN A 33 5.05 -15.99 -6.41
N HIS A 34 6.13 -15.26 -6.70
CA HIS A 34 7.41 -15.86 -7.06
C HIS A 34 8.39 -15.86 -5.89
N TRP A 35 8.50 -14.75 -5.16
CA TRP A 35 9.51 -14.59 -4.10
C TRP A 35 8.81 -14.57 -2.74
N ARG A 36 8.73 -15.72 -2.06
CA ARG A 36 7.92 -15.90 -0.84
C ARG A 36 8.29 -14.98 0.33
N HIS A 37 9.49 -14.41 0.32
CA HIS A 37 9.96 -13.44 1.32
C HIS A 37 9.58 -11.99 0.96
N ILE A 38 9.00 -11.72 -0.22
CA ILE A 38 8.60 -10.37 -0.64
C ILE A 38 7.12 -10.14 -0.34
N LEU A 39 6.86 -9.03 0.36
CA LEU A 39 5.53 -8.56 0.73
C LEU A 39 5.26 -7.21 0.08
N PHE A 40 4.14 -7.11 -0.63
CA PHE A 40 3.59 -5.83 -1.09
C PHE A 40 2.61 -5.34 -0.03
N VAL A 41 2.79 -4.12 0.47
CA VAL A 41 1.99 -3.55 1.55
C VAL A 41 1.46 -2.19 1.14
N THR A 42 0.17 -1.94 1.32
CA THR A 42 -0.40 -0.59 1.17
C THR A 42 -0.93 -0.07 2.49
N PHE A 43 -0.42 1.12 2.84
CA PHE A 43 -1.05 2.05 3.77
C PHE A 43 -1.95 2.99 2.96
N PRO A 44 -2.79 3.84 3.58
CA PRO A 44 -3.75 4.63 2.81
C PRO A 44 -3.13 5.55 1.75
N ARG A 45 -1.85 5.93 1.91
CA ARG A 45 -1.15 6.85 0.99
C ARG A 45 0.25 6.41 0.59
N GLU A 46 0.63 5.17 0.90
CA GLU A 46 1.97 4.64 0.64
C GLU A 46 1.89 3.18 0.23
N LEU A 47 2.58 2.83 -0.85
CA LEU A 47 2.90 1.47 -1.24
C LEU A 47 4.32 1.17 -0.78
N VAL A 48 4.51 0.02 -0.14
CA VAL A 48 5.80 -0.50 0.33
C VAL A 48 6.01 -1.90 -0.24
N VAL A 49 7.23 -2.18 -0.70
CA VAL A 49 7.70 -3.54 -0.96
C VAL A 49 8.73 -3.86 0.10
N PHE A 50 8.41 -4.84 0.93
CA PHE A 50 9.21 -5.26 2.06
C PHE A 50 9.79 -6.64 1.81
N ASP A 51 11.07 -6.80 2.15
CA ASP A 51 11.78 -8.07 2.13
C ASP A 51 11.85 -8.62 3.56
N LEU A 52 11.14 -9.71 3.81
CA LEU A 52 11.08 -10.40 5.10
C LEU A 52 12.38 -11.12 5.44
N GLN A 53 13.19 -11.50 4.45
CA GLN A 53 14.44 -12.23 4.68
C GLN A 53 15.55 -11.30 5.18
N TYR A 54 15.58 -10.08 4.66
CA TYR A 54 16.55 -9.05 5.05
C TYR A 54 15.97 -7.95 5.93
N GLU A 55 14.71 -8.12 6.36
CA GLU A 55 13.98 -7.22 7.25
C GLU A 55 14.03 -5.74 6.83
N ARG A 56 13.88 -5.48 5.53
CA ARG A 56 14.03 -4.12 4.99
C ARG A 56 13.03 -3.77 3.90
N VAL A 57 12.74 -2.47 3.82
CA VAL A 57 12.06 -1.89 2.65
C VAL A 57 13.02 -1.90 1.46
N ILE A 58 12.58 -2.48 0.35
CA ILE A 58 13.33 -2.51 -0.92
C ILE A 58 12.76 -1.54 -1.97
N PHE A 59 11.50 -1.12 -1.79
CA PHE A 59 10.87 -0.06 -2.58
C PHE A 59 9.75 0.61 -1.78
N ASN A 60 9.55 1.90 -1.98
CA ASN A 60 8.33 2.58 -1.57
C ASN A 60 7.87 3.61 -2.60
N SER A 61 6.59 3.95 -2.55
CA SER A 61 6.01 4.96 -3.41
C SER A 61 4.83 5.63 -2.72
N ALA A 62 4.80 6.95 -2.74
CA ALA A 62 3.62 7.70 -2.32
C ALA A 62 2.48 7.51 -3.33
N LEU A 63 1.25 7.69 -2.85
CA LEU A 63 0.06 7.68 -3.69
C LEU A 63 0.18 8.68 -4.86
N PRO A 64 -0.17 8.28 -6.11
CA PRO A 64 -0.16 9.19 -7.25
C PRO A 64 -1.06 10.42 -7.03
N ARG A 65 -0.69 11.55 -7.63
CA ARG A 65 -1.46 12.79 -7.50
C ARG A 65 -2.86 12.61 -8.07
N GLY A 66 -3.85 13.21 -7.40
CA GLY A 66 -5.25 13.16 -7.83
C GLY A 66 -5.94 11.81 -7.58
N CYS A 67 -5.30 10.87 -6.88
CA CYS A 67 -5.90 9.60 -6.50
C CYS A 67 -6.43 9.61 -5.06
N GLY A 68 -7.48 8.82 -4.81
CA GLY A 68 -7.98 8.50 -3.48
C GLY A 68 -7.09 7.47 -2.77
N LYS A 69 -7.37 7.21 -1.49
CA LYS A 69 -6.56 6.31 -0.66
C LYS A 69 -6.49 4.88 -1.25
N PHE A 70 -5.40 4.18 -1.00
CA PHE A 70 -5.30 2.76 -1.36
C PHE A 70 -6.36 1.94 -0.61
N LEU A 71 -7.00 1.03 -1.34
CA LEU A 71 -8.02 0.11 -0.85
C LEU A 71 -7.48 -1.32 -0.77
N ASP A 72 -6.71 -1.76 -1.77
CA ASP A 72 -6.13 -3.10 -1.83
C ASP A 72 -4.90 -3.16 -2.75
N VAL A 73 -4.10 -4.23 -2.63
CA VAL A 73 -2.93 -4.52 -3.48
C VAL A 73 -3.02 -5.93 -4.09
N LEU A 74 -2.85 -6.01 -5.41
CA LEU A 74 -3.05 -7.21 -6.21
C LEU A 74 -1.78 -7.45 -7.05
N PRO A 75 -0.93 -8.42 -6.70
CA PRO A 75 0.24 -8.75 -7.50
C PRO A 75 -0.16 -9.53 -8.76
N ASP A 76 0.46 -9.19 -9.88
CA ASP A 76 0.34 -9.93 -11.13
C ASP A 76 0.89 -11.36 -10.98
N PRO A 77 0.16 -12.40 -11.41
CA PRO A 77 0.69 -13.77 -11.51
C PRO A 77 2.01 -13.86 -12.29
N ASN A 78 2.24 -12.99 -13.28
CA ASN A 78 3.47 -12.95 -14.06
C ASN A 78 4.61 -12.18 -13.38
N ASN A 79 4.36 -11.58 -12.20
CA ASN A 79 5.33 -10.84 -11.40
C ASN A 79 5.95 -9.61 -12.10
N GLU A 80 5.31 -9.11 -13.17
CA GLU A 80 5.72 -7.89 -13.87
C GLU A 80 5.11 -6.64 -13.24
N TRP A 81 3.86 -6.76 -12.76
CA TRP A 81 3.06 -5.65 -12.28
C TRP A 81 2.55 -5.84 -10.85
N ILE A 82 2.36 -4.71 -10.19
CA ILE A 82 1.60 -4.59 -8.95
C ILE A 82 0.46 -3.62 -9.22
N TYR A 83 -0.77 -4.05 -8.94
CA TYR A 83 -1.97 -3.23 -9.08
C TYR A 83 -2.43 -2.78 -7.70
N CYS A 84 -2.78 -1.51 -7.53
CA CYS A 84 -3.42 -1.03 -6.31
C CYS A 84 -4.77 -0.41 -6.63
N ALA A 85 -5.83 -0.99 -6.07
CA ALA A 85 -7.19 -0.45 -6.15
C ALA A 85 -7.34 0.71 -5.16
N HIS A 86 -8.08 1.76 -5.54
CA HIS A 86 -8.27 2.95 -4.72
C HIS A 86 -9.72 3.10 -4.29
N VAL A 87 -9.94 3.79 -3.17
CA VAL A 87 -11.28 4.05 -2.62
C VAL A 87 -12.15 4.90 -3.54
N ASP A 88 -11.54 5.75 -4.37
CA ASP A 88 -12.23 6.59 -5.35
C ASP A 88 -12.52 5.89 -6.69
N GLY A 89 -12.35 4.57 -6.75
CA GLY A 89 -12.60 3.74 -7.94
C GLY A 89 -11.47 3.77 -8.97
N LYS A 90 -10.32 4.41 -8.68
CA LYS A 90 -9.16 4.41 -9.56
C LYS A 90 -8.26 3.19 -9.35
N LEU A 91 -7.35 3.01 -10.30
CA LEU A 91 -6.34 1.96 -10.30
C LEU A 91 -4.98 2.58 -10.63
N SER A 92 -3.96 2.23 -9.86
CA SER A 92 -2.56 2.58 -10.18
C SER A 92 -1.71 1.33 -10.29
N THR A 93 -0.65 1.40 -11.10
CA THR A 93 0.22 0.26 -11.38
C THR A 93 1.69 0.62 -11.21
N TRP A 94 2.48 -0.36 -10.76
CA TRP A 94 3.93 -0.30 -10.72
C TRP A 94 4.50 -1.47 -11.49
N ARG A 95 5.42 -1.18 -12.40
CA ARG A 95 6.16 -2.20 -13.14
C ARG A 95 7.50 -2.44 -12.47
N ARG A 96 7.90 -3.70 -12.38
CA ARG A 96 9.29 -4.04 -12.06
C ARG A 96 10.21 -3.45 -13.15
N LYS A 97 11.29 -2.79 -12.75
CA LYS A 97 12.32 -2.38 -13.72
C LYS A 97 12.99 -3.65 -14.27
N PRO A 98 13.22 -3.74 -15.60
CA PRO A 98 14.06 -4.79 -16.18
C PRO A 98 15.43 -4.86 -15.52
#